data_AF-A0A7W8MTQ8-F1
#
_entry.id   AF-A0A7W8MTQ8-F1
#
_cell.length_a   1.000
_cell.length_b   1.000
_cell.length_c   1.000
_cell.angle_alpha   90.00
_cell.angle_beta   90.00
_cell.angle_gamma   90.00
#
_symmetry.space_group_name_H-M   'P 1'
#
loop_
_entity.id
_entity.type
_entity.pdbx_description
1 polymer ?
#
loop_
_entity_poly.entity_id
_entity_poly.type
_entity_poly.pdbx_seq_one_letter_code
_entity_poly.pdbx_strand_id
1 'polypeptide(L)'
;METKRNRWCPDRLRAHGLPIQIASRAFKTLIWSLATTFAAILLAIDLVLYFLIILPLRKLSAVADRVSLGQVDQAGLPVRGKDEMAQLTASFNRLVVTVVKALRMLG
;
A
#
# COMPACT_ATOMS: atom_id res chain seq x y z
N MET A 1 -21.36 -14.28 -81.44
CA MET A 1 -22.37 -13.54 -80.66
C MET A 1 -22.18 -13.90 -79.20
N GLU A 2 -21.79 -12.89 -78.42
CA GLU A 2 -21.35 -12.93 -77.03
C GLU A 2 -22.49 -13.25 -76.05
N THR A 3 -22.19 -13.98 -74.97
CA THR A 3 -22.74 -13.64 -73.65
C THR A 3 -21.64 -13.79 -72.60
N LYS A 4 -21.06 -12.65 -72.19
CA LYS A 4 -20.04 -12.59 -71.16
C LYS A 4 -20.63 -12.96 -69.79
N ARG A 5 -19.95 -13.93 -69.18
CA ARG A 5 -20.05 -14.40 -67.80
C ARG A 5 -19.81 -13.26 -66.80
N ASN A 6 -20.86 -12.61 -66.36
CA ASN A 6 -20.88 -11.66 -65.26
C ASN A 6 -21.10 -12.40 -63.92
N ARG A 7 -20.04 -13.05 -63.44
CA ARG A 7 -20.00 -13.64 -62.09
C ARG A 7 -19.58 -12.57 -61.07
N TRP A 8 -20.50 -11.64 -60.78
CA TRP A 8 -20.36 -10.66 -59.70
C TRP A 8 -20.54 -11.38 -58.35
N CYS A 9 -19.52 -11.29 -57.48
CA CYS A 9 -19.53 -11.86 -56.13
C CYS A 9 -19.49 -10.71 -55.11
N PRO A 10 -20.60 -10.39 -54.40
CA PRO A 10 -20.67 -9.22 -53.54
C PRO A 10 -20.42 -9.57 -52.06
N ASP A 11 -19.27 -10.18 -51.73
CA ASP A 11 -19.00 -10.59 -50.32
C ASP A 11 -17.68 -10.07 -49.73
N ARG A 12 -17.00 -9.13 -50.40
CA ARG A 12 -15.69 -8.62 -49.94
C ARG A 12 -15.77 -7.50 -48.89
N LEU A 13 -16.94 -6.95 -48.58
CA LEU A 13 -17.07 -5.73 -47.78
C LEU A 13 -17.18 -5.94 -46.25
N ARG A 14 -17.17 -7.19 -45.75
CA ARG A 14 -17.29 -7.50 -44.30
C ARG A 14 -15.96 -7.59 -43.53
N ALA A 15 -14.81 -7.32 -44.17
CA ALA A 15 -13.51 -7.50 -43.52
C ALA A 15 -13.04 -6.31 -42.66
N HIS A 16 -13.66 -5.13 -42.78
CA HIS A 16 -13.13 -3.89 -42.16
C HIS A 16 -13.48 -3.70 -40.67
N GLY A 17 -14.38 -4.53 -40.09
CA GLY A 17 -14.82 -4.41 -38.69
C GLY A 17 -14.19 -5.40 -37.70
N LEU A 18 -13.44 -6.39 -38.18
CA LEU A 18 -12.81 -7.41 -37.34
C LEU A 18 -11.61 -6.92 -36.50
N PRO A 19 -10.71 -6.03 -36.99
CA PRO A 19 -9.52 -5.67 -36.23
C PRO A 19 -9.84 -4.81 -35.00
N ILE A 20 -10.89 -3.98 -35.04
CA ILE A 20 -11.24 -3.08 -33.93
C ILE A 20 -11.78 -3.85 -32.71
N GLN A 21 -12.46 -4.97 -32.94
CA GLN A 21 -13.03 -5.79 -31.86
C GLN A 21 -11.95 -6.64 -31.16
N ILE A 22 -10.94 -7.08 -31.90
CA ILE A 22 -9.79 -7.80 -31.33
C ILE A 22 -8.90 -6.82 -30.56
N ALA A 23 -8.64 -5.64 -31.13
CA ALA A 23 -7.86 -4.58 -30.47
C ALA A 23 -8.51 -4.12 -29.16
N SER A 24 -9.83 -3.91 -29.14
CA SER A 24 -10.53 -3.47 -27.92
C SER A 24 -10.55 -4.53 -26.81
N ARG A 25 -10.63 -5.82 -27.14
CA ARG A 25 -10.50 -6.90 -26.15
C ARG A 25 -9.10 -6.97 -25.58
N ALA A 26 -8.08 -6.98 -26.42
CA ALA A 26 -6.68 -7.00 -25.99
C ALA A 26 -6.35 -5.78 -25.11
N PHE A 27 -6.84 -4.60 -25.51
CA PHE A 27 -6.67 -3.36 -24.76
C PHE A 27 -7.34 -3.41 -23.38
N LYS A 28 -8.60 -3.88 -23.30
CA LYS A 28 -9.31 -4.03 -22.01
C LYS A 28 -8.59 -4.98 -21.07
N THR A 29 -8.09 -6.12 -21.58
CA THR A 29 -7.31 -7.07 -20.78
C THR A 29 -6.03 -6.42 -20.25
N LEU A 30 -5.33 -5.65 -21.08
CA LEU A 30 -4.12 -4.94 -20.67
C LEU A 30 -4.41 -3.93 -19.56
N ILE A 31 -5.42 -3.06 -19.75
CA ILE A 31 -5.82 -2.09 -18.73
C ILE A 31 -6.24 -2.77 -17.43
N TRP A 32 -6.99 -3.87 -17.50
CA TRP A 32 -7.37 -4.63 -16.31
C TRP A 32 -6.14 -5.22 -15.61
N SER A 33 -5.25 -5.89 -16.34
CA SER A 33 -4.05 -6.48 -15.75
C SER A 33 -3.15 -5.41 -15.11
N LEU A 34 -3.03 -4.24 -15.74
CA LEU A 34 -2.27 -3.11 -15.24
C LEU A 34 -2.92 -2.52 -13.99
N ALA A 35 -4.24 -2.27 -14.03
CA ALA A 35 -4.99 -1.72 -12.90
C ALA A 35 -4.96 -2.66 -11.70
N THR A 36 -5.15 -3.97 -11.90
CA THR A 36 -5.07 -4.98 -10.85
C THR A 36 -3.67 -5.04 -10.25
N THR A 37 -2.62 -5.02 -11.07
CA THR A 37 -1.24 -5.01 -10.60
C THR A 37 -0.96 -3.77 -9.76
N PHE A 38 -1.38 -2.59 -10.24
CA PHE A 38 -1.19 -1.34 -9.53
C PHE A 38 -1.93 -1.32 -8.19
N ALA A 39 -3.19 -1.75 -8.18
CA ALA A 39 -3.99 -1.88 -6.96
C ALA A 39 -3.35 -2.87 -5.97
N ALA A 40 -2.81 -3.99 -6.45
CA ALA A 40 -2.12 -4.96 -5.61
C ALA A 40 -0.86 -4.35 -4.96
N ILE A 41 -0.07 -3.58 -5.70
CA ILE A 41 1.12 -2.88 -5.17
C ILE A 41 0.71 -1.85 -4.13
N LEU A 42 -0.29 -1.01 -4.40
CA LEU A 42 -0.78 -0.02 -3.46
C LEU A 42 -1.21 -0.68 -2.15
N LEU A 43 -2.08 -1.69 -2.24
CA LEU A 43 -2.53 -2.44 -1.06
C LEU A 43 -1.38 -3.08 -0.30
N ALA A 44 -0.40 -3.65 -0.99
CA ALA A 44 0.78 -4.24 -0.35
C ALA A 44 1.58 -3.19 0.43
N ILE A 45 1.83 -2.01 -0.16
CA ILE A 45 2.54 -0.92 0.50
C ILE A 45 1.75 -0.42 1.71
N ASP A 46 0.44 -0.18 1.56
CA ASP A 46 -0.43 0.27 2.65
C ASP A 46 -0.44 -0.71 3.82
N LEU A 47 -0.52 -2.01 3.54
CA LEU A 47 -0.46 -3.08 4.55
C LEU A 47 0.88 -3.05 5.29
N VAL A 48 1.99 -3.04 4.55
CA VAL A 48 3.34 -3.03 5.13
C VAL A 48 3.53 -1.78 6.00
N LEU A 49 3.16 -0.60 5.49
CA LEU A 49 3.26 0.65 6.23
C LEU A 49 2.39 0.63 7.50
N TYR A 50 1.17 0.12 7.41
CA TYR A 50 0.26 0.04 8.54
C TYR A 50 0.81 -0.83 9.67
N PHE A 51 1.29 -2.03 9.35
CA PHE A 51 1.77 -2.97 10.36
C PHE A 51 3.16 -2.62 10.89
N LEU A 52 4.10 -2.20 10.03
CA LEU A 52 5.48 -1.94 10.43
C LEU A 52 5.72 -0.55 11.00
N ILE A 53 4.94 0.46 10.57
CA ILE A 53 5.19 1.85 10.97
C ILE A 53 4.05 2.38 11.84
N ILE A 54 2.81 2.36 11.35
CA ILE A 54 1.69 3.05 12.01
C ILE A 54 1.34 2.38 13.35
N LEU A 55 1.30 1.05 13.39
CA LEU A 55 0.98 0.30 14.60
C LEU A 55 1.99 0.52 15.75
N PRO A 56 3.32 0.37 15.56
CA PRO A 56 4.28 0.67 16.63
C PRO A 56 4.31 2.16 16.99
N LEU A 57 4.11 3.06 16.01
CA LEU A 57 4.05 4.50 16.28
C LEU A 57 2.91 4.85 17.23
N ARG A 58 1.71 4.29 17.02
CA ARG A 58 0.57 4.49 17.94
C ARG A 58 0.87 4.03 19.37
N LYS A 59 1.64 2.96 19.53
CA LYS A 59 2.04 2.47 20.86
C LYS A 59 3.02 3.42 21.55
N LEU A 60 3.97 3.98 20.81
CA LEU A 60 4.91 5.00 21.31
C LEU A 60 4.16 6.25 21.76
N SER A 61 3.25 6.78 20.93
CA SER A 61 2.42 7.94 21.28
C SER A 61 1.58 7.70 22.52
N ALA A 62 0.92 6.54 22.63
CA ALA A 62 0.11 6.21 23.79
C ALA A 62 0.89 6.15 25.11
N VAL A 63 2.19 5.81 25.06
CA VAL A 63 3.06 5.86 26.24
C VAL A 63 3.50 7.29 26.54
N ALA A 64 3.85 8.07 25.52
CA ALA A 64 4.15 9.49 25.67
C ALA A 64 3.00 10.24 26.35
N ASP A 65 1.76 9.98 25.92
CA ASP A 65 0.56 10.61 26.47
C ASP A 65 0.39 10.28 27.97
N ARG A 66 0.58 9.01 28.36
CA ARG A 66 0.49 8.61 29.78
C ARG A 66 1.58 9.25 30.63
N VAL A 67 2.82 9.27 30.13
CA VAL A 67 3.95 9.91 30.82
C VAL A 67 3.70 11.42 30.97
N SER A 68 3.11 12.07 29.96
CA SER A 68 2.72 13.48 30.03
C SER A 68 1.65 13.76 31.10
N LEU A 69 0.81 12.78 31.43
CA LEU A 69 -0.18 12.86 32.49
C LEU A 69 0.37 12.47 33.87
N GLY A 70 1.68 12.21 34.00
CA GLY A 70 2.32 11.77 35.24
C GLY A 70 2.08 10.30 35.60
N GLN A 71 1.48 9.51 34.70
CA GLN A 71 1.20 8.09 34.93
C GLN A 71 2.42 7.24 34.54
N VAL A 72 3.31 6.99 35.50
CA VAL A 72 4.67 6.46 35.23
C VAL A 72 4.90 5.00 35.63
N ASP A 73 3.89 4.30 36.13
CA ASP A 73 4.06 2.98 36.76
C ASP A 73 4.59 1.89 35.82
N GLN A 74 4.40 2.00 34.49
CA GLN A 74 4.86 1.03 33.50
C GLN A 74 5.17 1.68 32.13
N ALA A 75 6.03 2.69 32.12
CA ALA A 75 6.24 3.52 30.94
C ALA A 75 7.17 2.92 29.86
N GLY A 76 7.56 1.64 29.96
CA GLY A 76 8.46 0.98 29.00
C GLY A 76 7.71 0.19 27.93
N LEU A 77 8.05 0.40 26.65
CA LEU A 77 7.55 -0.42 25.55
C LEU A 77 8.47 -1.61 25.27
N PRO A 78 7.93 -2.80 24.96
CA PRO A 78 8.76 -3.93 24.54
C PRO A 78 9.45 -3.62 23.20
N VAL A 79 10.79 -3.64 23.20
CA VAL A 79 11.58 -3.50 21.97
C VAL A 79 11.50 -4.82 21.21
N ARG A 80 10.95 -4.78 20.00
CA ARG A 80 10.85 -5.93 19.10
C ARG A 80 11.52 -5.59 17.78
N GLY A 81 12.24 -6.55 17.21
CA GLY A 81 12.94 -6.39 15.94
C GLY A 81 14.41 -6.00 16.10
N LYS A 82 15.09 -5.88 14.96
CA LYS A 82 16.49 -5.43 14.85
C LYS A 82 16.64 -4.31 13.79
N ASP A 83 15.51 -3.67 13.46
CA ASP A 83 15.42 -2.58 12.49
C ASP A 83 15.56 -1.21 13.19
N GLU A 84 15.53 -0.15 12.39
CA GLU A 84 15.60 1.24 12.84
C GLU A 84 14.44 1.58 13.79
N MET A 85 13.28 0.95 13.62
CA MET A 85 12.11 1.17 14.50
C MET A 85 12.33 0.56 15.89
N ALA A 86 12.99 -0.59 16.00
CA ALA A 86 13.42 -1.18 17.26
C ALA A 86 14.43 -0.28 17.98
N GLN A 87 15.39 0.28 17.23
CA GLN A 87 16.38 1.22 17.77
C GLN A 87 15.72 2.53 18.24
N LEU A 88 14.72 3.03 17.50
CA LEU A 88 13.91 4.19 17.90
C LEU A 88 13.14 3.90 19.19
N THR A 89 12.48 2.74 19.28
CA THR A 89 11.74 2.32 20.48
C THR A 89 12.67 2.23 21.69
N ALA A 90 13.87 1.68 21.52
CA ALA A 90 14.87 1.60 22.59
C ALA A 90 15.32 3.00 23.06
N SER A 91 15.56 3.92 22.13
CA SER A 91 15.97 5.30 22.45
C SER A 91 14.83 6.08 23.14
N PHE A 92 13.60 5.89 22.67
CA PHE A 92 12.40 6.45 23.30
C PHE A 92 12.22 5.95 24.74
N ASN A 93 12.38 4.65 24.99
CA ASN A 93 12.31 4.10 26.35
C ASN A 93 13.33 4.76 27.30
N ARG A 94 14.56 5.01 26.84
CA ARG A 94 15.57 5.71 27.64
C ARG A 94 15.17 7.17 27.94
N LEU A 95 14.57 7.85 26.96
CA LEU A 95 14.02 9.20 27.14
C LEU A 95 12.93 9.20 28.21
N VAL A 96 11.99 8.27 28.12
CA VAL A 96 10.91 8.12 29.11
C VAL A 96 11.48 7.90 30.52
N VAL A 97 12.46 7.00 30.68
CA VAL A 97 13.11 6.77 31.98
C VAL A 97 13.72 8.06 32.54
N THR A 98 14.34 8.87 31.68
CA THR A 98 14.94 10.15 32.09
C THR A 98 13.88 11.13 32.57
N VAL A 99 12.77 11.26 31.83
CA VAL A 99 11.63 12.11 32.21
C VAL A 99 11.00 11.65 33.51
N VAL A 100 10.74 10.35 33.67
CA VAL A 100 10.18 9.78 34.91
C VAL A 100 11.08 10.09 36.11
N LYS A 101 12.40 9.97 35.93
CA LYS A 101 13.36 10.29 36.99
C LYS A 101 13.29 11.76 37.39
N ALA A 102 13.18 12.68 36.42
CA ALA A 102 13.03 14.11 36.69
C ALA A 102 11.72 14.43 37.41
N LEU A 103 10.59 13.83 37.00
CA LEU A 103 9.30 14.01 37.68
C LEU A 103 9.36 13.55 39.15
N ARG A 104 10.06 12.46 39.44
CA ARG A 104 10.28 11.96 40.81
C ARG A 104 11.21 12.82 41.66
N MET A 105 11.95 13.75 41.07
CA MET A 105 12.76 14.72 41.82
C MET A 105 11.98 15.97 42.18
N LEU A 106 10.86 16.23 41.50
CA LEU A 106 10.02 17.42 41.67
C LEU A 106 8.82 17.20 42.60
N GLY A 107 8.41 15.95 42.83
CA GLY A 107 7.43 15.57 43.84
C GLY A 107 8.14 15.06 45.09
#